data_AF-A0A183CF80-F1
#
_entry.id   AF-A0A183CF80-F1
#
_cell.length_a   1.000
_cell.length_b   1.000
_cell.length_c   1.000
_cell.angle_alpha   90.00
_cell.angle_beta   90.00
_cell.angle_gamma   90.00
#
_symmetry.space_group_name_H-M   'P 1'
#
loop_
_entity.id
_entity.type
_entity.pdbx_description
1 polymer ?
#
loop_
_entity_poly.entity_id
_entity_poly.type
_entity_poly.pdbx_seq_one_letter_code
_entity_poly.pdbx_strand_id
1 'polypeptide(L)'
;MDDNEAILLVGAERFSDYRGYCDTLRWQYRKCCADTDGTKRDAMGRAVNTEVLAIDALCFAGPMNIWGGQFGEEAIKRELLKAYVGFALRTPESPPCIATGNWGCGAFGGDLELKSLIQWMAACLVRPRARPLLYYTFGNNEFATA
;
A
#
# COMPACT_ATOMS: atom_id res chain seq x y z
N MET A 1 -8.15 1.38 -13.10
CA MET A 1 -9.06 1.66 -11.96
C MET A 1 -9.33 3.12 -12.03
N ASP A 2 -10.60 3.51 -11.99
CA ASP A 2 -10.97 4.92 -11.98
C ASP A 2 -10.48 5.58 -10.68
N ASP A 3 -10.41 6.91 -10.64
CA ASP A 3 -9.80 7.65 -9.52
C ASP A 3 -10.47 7.38 -8.17
N ASN A 4 -11.74 6.97 -8.17
CA ASN A 4 -12.54 6.62 -6.99
C ASN A 4 -12.71 5.10 -6.78
N GLU A 5 -11.88 4.27 -7.42
CA GLU A 5 -11.92 2.81 -7.27
C GLU A 5 -10.68 2.28 -6.56
N ALA A 6 -10.86 1.21 -5.77
CA ALA A 6 -9.78 0.43 -5.19
C ALA A 6 -10.23 -1.03 -5.05
N ILE A 7 -9.28 -1.96 -4.94
CA ILE A 7 -9.57 -3.40 -4.83
C ILE A 7 -9.04 -3.93 -3.50
N LEU A 8 -9.91 -4.58 -2.72
CA LEU A 8 -9.54 -5.30 -1.51
C LEU A 8 -9.56 -6.81 -1.77
N LEU A 9 -8.39 -7.44 -1.62
CA LEU A 9 -8.20 -8.89 -1.72
C LEU A 9 -8.13 -9.48 -0.32
N VAL A 10 -8.99 -10.45 -0.01
CA VAL A 10 -9.07 -11.11 1.31
C VAL A 10 -8.72 -12.58 1.19
N GLY A 11 -7.77 -13.05 2.00
CA GLY A 11 -7.40 -14.45 2.07
C GLY A 11 -6.28 -14.89 1.13
N ALA A 12 -5.50 -13.94 0.61
CA ALA A 12 -4.33 -14.26 -0.22
C ALA A 12 -3.32 -15.08 0.58
N GLU A 13 -2.79 -16.15 -0.03
CA GLU A 13 -1.78 -17.00 0.57
C GLU A 13 -0.44 -16.81 -0.13
N ARG A 14 0.64 -16.68 0.65
CA ARG A 14 1.99 -16.58 0.09
C ARG A 14 2.55 -17.98 -0.17
N PHE A 15 2.84 -18.33 -1.42
CA PHE A 15 3.38 -19.64 -1.77
C PHE A 15 4.92 -19.68 -1.87
N SER A 16 5.54 -18.53 -2.10
CA SER A 16 7.00 -18.43 -2.30
C SER A 16 7.59 -17.34 -1.41
N ASP A 17 8.84 -17.55 -1.00
CA ASP A 17 9.69 -16.50 -0.46
C ASP A 17 10.55 -15.90 -1.59
N TYR A 18 11.21 -14.78 -1.33
CA TYR A 18 12.12 -14.16 -2.29
C TYR A 18 13.22 -13.37 -1.59
N ARG A 19 14.31 -13.11 -2.32
CA ARG A 19 15.33 -12.11 -1.96
C ARG A 19 15.60 -11.17 -3.11
N GLY A 20 16.14 -10.00 -2.79
CA GLY A 20 16.44 -8.96 -3.76
C GLY A 20 15.19 -8.30 -4.33
N TYR A 21 15.39 -7.38 -5.26
CA TYR A 21 14.35 -6.60 -5.93
C TYR A 21 14.81 -6.24 -7.35
N CYS A 22 13.86 -6.07 -8.28
CA CYS A 22 14.14 -5.81 -9.69
C CYS A 22 15.15 -6.83 -10.26
N ASP A 23 16.27 -6.38 -10.84
CA ASP A 23 17.31 -7.22 -11.47
C ASP A 23 17.95 -8.23 -10.49
N THR A 24 17.91 -7.94 -9.18
CA THR A 24 18.44 -8.82 -8.13
C THR A 24 17.41 -9.80 -7.58
N LEU A 25 16.15 -9.74 -8.03
CA LEU A 25 15.08 -10.60 -7.55
C LEU A 25 15.42 -12.07 -7.81
N ARG A 26 15.37 -12.89 -6.76
CA ARG A 26 15.55 -14.34 -6.83
C ARG A 26 14.47 -15.03 -6.01
N TRP A 27 13.84 -16.04 -6.61
CA TRP A 27 12.92 -16.94 -5.92
C TRP A 27 13.64 -17.65 -4.77
N GLN A 28 12.92 -17.84 -3.67
CA GLN A 28 13.35 -18.67 -2.56
C GLN A 28 12.25 -19.65 -2.16
N TYR A 29 12.69 -20.85 -1.82
CA TYR A 29 11.80 -21.85 -1.27
C TYR A 29 11.24 -21.37 0.08
N ARG A 30 9.91 -21.38 0.19
CA ARG A 30 9.23 -21.09 1.46
C ARG A 30 9.27 -22.35 2.32
N LYS A 31 10.00 -22.28 3.44
CA LYS A 31 10.22 -23.44 4.32
C LYS A 31 8.93 -23.97 4.97
N CYS A 32 7.95 -23.09 5.19
CA CYS A 32 6.68 -23.43 5.81
C CYS A 32 5.52 -22.93 4.92
N CYS A 33 4.60 -23.79 4.47
CA CYS A 33 3.35 -23.38 3.84
C CYS A 33 2.31 -22.94 4.89
N ALA A 34 1.20 -22.31 4.47
CA ALA A 34 0.19 -21.81 5.41
C ALA A 34 -0.36 -22.90 6.36
N ASP A 35 -0.43 -24.14 5.87
CA ASP A 35 -0.88 -25.31 6.63
C ASP A 35 0.14 -25.74 7.70
N THR A 36 1.43 -25.44 7.51
CA THR A 36 2.49 -25.70 8.50
C THR A 36 2.78 -24.50 9.41
N ASP A 37 2.42 -23.28 9.00
CA ASP A 37 2.60 -22.04 9.76
C ASP A 37 1.43 -21.74 10.72
N GLY A 38 0.41 -22.60 10.75
CA GLY A 38 -0.78 -22.39 11.60
C GLY A 38 -1.65 -21.22 11.14
N THR A 39 -1.65 -20.93 9.83
CA THR A 39 -2.49 -19.86 9.27
C THR A 39 -3.96 -20.25 9.48
N LYS A 40 -4.67 -19.47 10.30
CA LYS A 40 -6.09 -19.70 10.55
C LYS A 40 -6.86 -19.51 9.24
N ARG A 41 -7.93 -20.29 9.04
CA ARG A 41 -8.85 -20.15 7.90
C ARG A 41 -10.25 -19.79 8.39
N ASP A 42 -10.96 -18.96 7.63
CA ASP A 42 -12.34 -18.62 7.96
C ASP A 42 -13.31 -19.72 7.48
N ALA A 43 -14.61 -19.52 7.68
CA ALA A 43 -15.64 -20.47 7.27
C ALA A 43 -15.68 -20.73 5.75
N MET A 44 -15.07 -19.85 4.94
CA MET A 44 -14.98 -19.98 3.49
C MET A 44 -13.61 -20.53 3.04
N GLY A 45 -12.74 -20.94 3.97
CA GLY A 45 -11.41 -21.50 3.69
C GLY A 45 -10.34 -20.45 3.36
N ARG A 46 -10.65 -19.16 3.48
CA ARG A 46 -9.73 -18.05 3.20
C ARG A 46 -8.74 -17.88 4.35
N ALA A 47 -7.48 -17.56 4.05
CA ALA A 47 -6.48 -17.27 5.08
C ALA A 47 -6.92 -16.05 5.93
N VAL A 48 -7.14 -16.28 7.22
CA VAL A 48 -7.60 -15.27 8.18
C VAL A 48 -6.48 -14.26 8.37
N ASN A 49 -6.83 -12.97 8.37
CA ASN A 49 -5.94 -11.82 8.60
C ASN A 49 -4.96 -11.47 7.47
N THR A 50 -5.09 -12.02 6.26
CA THR A 50 -4.33 -11.51 5.11
C THR A 50 -5.24 -10.72 4.19
N GLU A 51 -5.07 -9.40 4.22
CA GLU A 51 -5.76 -8.47 3.35
C GLU A 51 -4.73 -7.65 2.55
N VAL A 52 -4.94 -7.58 1.23
CA VAL A 52 -4.10 -6.78 0.34
C VAL A 52 -4.98 -5.76 -0.36
N LEU A 53 -4.61 -4.49 -0.19
CA LEU A 53 -5.28 -3.37 -0.83
C LEU A 53 -4.48 -2.95 -2.07
N ALA A 54 -5.14 -2.90 -3.23
CA ALA A 54 -4.56 -2.38 -4.46
C ALA A 54 -5.10 -0.97 -4.76
N ILE A 55 -4.18 -0.01 -4.82
CA ILE A 55 -4.40 1.39 -5.21
C ILE A 55 -3.30 1.86 -6.16
N ASP A 56 -3.67 2.53 -7.24
CA ASP A 56 -2.74 3.01 -8.27
C ASP A 56 -2.37 4.49 -8.05
N ALA A 57 -1.08 4.80 -7.98
CA ALA A 57 -0.60 6.19 -7.93
C ALA A 57 -0.55 6.81 -9.34
N LEU A 58 -0.59 8.14 -9.43
CA LEU A 58 -0.25 8.84 -10.67
C LEU A 58 1.22 8.61 -11.01
N CYS A 59 1.52 8.59 -12.31
CA CYS A 59 2.89 8.49 -12.80
C CYS A 59 3.42 9.87 -13.15
N PHE A 60 4.44 10.32 -12.42
CA PHE A 60 5.19 11.56 -12.63
C PHE A 60 6.56 11.31 -13.27
N ALA A 61 6.86 10.07 -13.64
CA ALA A 61 8.06 9.72 -14.38
C ALA A 61 7.92 10.11 -15.86
N GLY A 62 8.83 10.96 -16.36
CA GLY A 62 8.95 11.31 -17.78
C GLY A 62 8.70 12.79 -18.10
N PRO A 63 8.73 13.16 -19.40
CA PRO A 63 8.62 14.56 -19.84
C PRO A 63 7.25 15.19 -19.59
N MET A 64 6.25 14.42 -19.12
CA MET A 64 4.88 14.87 -18.85
C MET A 64 4.73 15.61 -17.50
N ASN A 65 5.81 16.13 -16.92
CA ASN A 65 5.82 16.97 -15.72
C ASN A 65 5.39 18.44 -15.98
N ILE A 66 4.73 18.73 -17.12
CA ILE A 66 4.60 20.10 -17.65
C ILE A 66 3.34 20.84 -17.15
N TRP A 67 2.39 20.16 -16.51
CA TRP A 67 1.15 20.80 -16.05
C TRP A 67 0.91 20.54 -14.55
N GLY A 68 1.43 21.44 -13.70
CA GLY A 68 1.15 21.51 -12.25
C GLY A 68 2.00 20.62 -11.35
N GLY A 69 2.65 19.58 -11.89
CA GLY A 69 3.47 18.64 -11.12
C GLY A 69 2.68 17.92 -10.01
N GLN A 70 3.34 17.03 -9.27
CA GLN A 70 2.71 16.31 -8.17
C GLN A 70 2.22 17.19 -7.01
N PHE A 71 2.73 18.42 -6.91
CA PHE A 71 2.34 19.41 -5.90
C PHE A 71 1.12 20.25 -6.32
N GLY A 72 0.59 20.06 -7.53
CA GLY A 72 -0.63 20.71 -7.97
C GLY A 72 -1.86 20.21 -7.19
N GLU A 73 -2.81 21.11 -6.93
CA GLU A 73 -3.99 20.81 -6.12
C GLU A 73 -4.78 19.60 -6.64
N GLU A 74 -4.97 19.50 -7.96
CA GLU A 74 -5.71 18.39 -8.57
C GLU A 74 -4.97 17.05 -8.42
N ALA A 75 -3.64 17.04 -8.53
CA ALA A 75 -2.84 15.84 -8.30
C ALA A 75 -2.91 15.41 -6.83
N ILE A 76 -2.77 16.35 -5.89
CA ILE A 76 -2.89 16.08 -4.44
C ILE A 76 -4.27 15.54 -4.11
N LYS A 77 -5.35 16.17 -4.61
CA LYS A 77 -6.73 15.72 -4.39
C LYS A 77 -6.95 14.31 -4.94
N ARG A 78 -6.46 14.02 -6.15
CA ARG A 78 -6.59 12.69 -6.77
C ARG A 78 -5.89 11.64 -5.92
N GLU A 79 -4.65 11.87 -5.52
CA GLU A 79 -3.87 10.91 -4.73
C GLU A 79 -4.44 10.72 -3.34
N LEU A 80 -4.95 11.78 -2.71
CA LEU A 80 -5.66 11.74 -1.44
C LEU A 80 -6.96 10.93 -1.55
N LEU A 81 -7.76 11.17 -2.60
CA LEU A 81 -9.00 10.43 -2.86
C LEU A 81 -8.70 8.94 -3.05
N LYS A 82 -7.70 8.61 -3.88
CA LYS A 82 -7.31 7.23 -4.16
C LYS A 82 -6.88 6.49 -2.89
N ALA A 83 -5.99 7.09 -2.10
CA ALA A 83 -5.58 6.53 -0.81
C ALA A 83 -6.77 6.39 0.14
N TYR A 84 -7.62 7.40 0.24
CA TYR A 84 -8.81 7.39 1.10
C TYR A 84 -9.77 6.25 0.74
N VAL A 85 -10.15 6.13 -0.54
CA VAL A 85 -11.07 5.08 -1.01
C VAL A 85 -10.50 3.71 -0.66
N GLY A 86 -9.21 3.48 -0.90
CA GLY A 86 -8.59 2.22 -0.54
C GLY A 86 -8.56 1.98 0.98
N PHE A 87 -8.15 2.97 1.77
CA PHE A 87 -8.02 2.84 3.23
C PHE A 87 -9.37 2.68 3.94
N ALA A 88 -10.45 3.18 3.33
CA ALA A 88 -11.82 2.99 3.80
C ALA A 88 -12.34 1.56 3.55
N LEU A 89 -11.80 0.82 2.58
CA LEU A 89 -12.15 -0.59 2.38
C LEU A 89 -11.65 -1.43 3.55
N ARG A 90 -12.58 -2.18 4.16
CA ARG A 90 -12.31 -3.10 5.27
C ARG A 90 -13.42 -4.14 5.41
N THR A 91 -13.04 -5.31 5.89
CA THR A 91 -13.94 -6.31 6.45
C THR A 91 -14.07 -6.09 7.97
N PRO A 92 -15.06 -6.72 8.64
CA PRO A 92 -15.14 -6.70 10.10
C PRO A 92 -13.88 -7.25 10.81
N GLU A 93 -13.18 -8.16 10.14
CA GLU A 93 -11.96 -8.82 10.61
C GLU A 93 -10.67 -8.08 10.19
N SER A 94 -10.79 -6.97 9.46
CA SER A 94 -9.63 -6.21 8.99
C SER A 94 -8.70 -5.81 10.13
N PRO A 95 -7.37 -5.93 9.95
CA PRO A 95 -6.40 -5.37 10.87
C PRO A 95 -6.62 -3.87 11.08
N PRO A 96 -6.39 -3.36 12.31
CA PRO A 96 -6.70 -1.96 12.64
C PRO A 96 -5.80 -0.98 11.89
N CYS A 97 -4.57 -1.36 11.59
CA CYS A 97 -3.58 -0.53 10.92
C CYS A 97 -3.51 -0.78 9.41
N ILE A 98 -2.97 0.20 8.70
CA ILE A 98 -2.59 0.10 7.29
C ILE A 98 -1.07 -0.06 7.24
N ALA A 99 -0.60 -1.17 6.69
CA ALA A 99 0.81 -1.37 6.38
C ALA A 99 1.09 -0.84 4.97
N THR A 100 1.95 0.18 4.86
CA THR A 100 2.28 0.84 3.59
C THR A 100 3.75 1.29 3.54
N GLY A 101 4.14 1.99 2.48
CA GLY A 101 5.47 2.60 2.35
C GLY A 101 5.49 3.67 1.28
N ASN A 102 6.57 3.70 0.51
CA ASN A 102 6.88 4.68 -0.54
C ASN A 102 5.99 4.53 -1.80
N TRP A 103 4.67 4.61 -1.62
CA TRP A 103 3.65 4.38 -2.65
C TRP A 103 3.77 5.39 -3.80
N GLY A 104 4.11 4.88 -4.99
CA GLY A 104 4.28 5.70 -6.19
C GLY A 104 5.63 6.43 -6.29
N CYS A 105 6.54 6.27 -5.32
CA CYS A 105 7.82 7.02 -5.31
C CYS A 105 8.98 6.31 -6.03
N GLY A 106 8.77 5.09 -6.51
CA GLY A 106 9.76 4.34 -7.30
C GLY A 106 9.65 4.67 -8.78
N ALA A 107 9.26 3.68 -9.59
CA ALA A 107 9.10 3.82 -11.04
C ALA A 107 8.13 4.96 -11.47
N PHE A 108 7.24 5.40 -10.58
CA PHE A 108 6.26 6.45 -10.85
C PHE A 108 6.75 7.85 -10.46
N GLY A 109 7.93 8.00 -9.86
CA GLY A 109 8.57 9.31 -9.66
C GLY A 109 7.90 10.23 -8.63
N GLY A 110 7.06 9.71 -7.73
CA GLY A 110 6.49 10.48 -6.64
C GLY A 110 7.52 10.89 -5.57
N ASP A 111 7.25 12.00 -4.90
CA ASP A 111 8.00 12.57 -3.78
C ASP A 111 7.65 11.84 -2.47
N LEU A 112 8.65 11.49 -1.66
CA LEU A 112 8.48 10.64 -0.48
C LEU A 112 7.71 11.37 0.62
N GLU A 113 8.09 12.62 0.88
CA GLU A 113 7.52 13.50 1.89
C GLU A 113 6.05 13.77 1.57
N LEU A 114 5.75 14.21 0.35
CA LEU A 114 4.39 14.46 -0.10
C LEU A 114 3.53 13.20 -0.01
N LYS A 115 4.00 12.06 -0.52
CA LYS A 115 3.23 10.80 -0.51
C LYS A 115 2.99 10.27 0.89
N SER A 116 3.93 10.44 1.82
CA SER A 116 3.73 10.04 3.21
C SER A 116 2.67 10.89 3.91
N LEU A 117 2.68 12.21 3.69
CA LEU A 117 1.67 13.13 4.22
C LEU A 117 0.28 12.84 3.64
N ILE A 118 0.18 12.61 2.32
CA ILE A 118 -1.09 12.25 1.66
C ILE A 118 -1.68 10.97 2.27
N GLN A 119 -0.85 9.93 2.43
CA GLN A 119 -1.30 8.68 3.05
C GLN A 119 -1.74 8.91 4.49
N TRP A 120 -1.00 9.70 5.27
CA TRP A 120 -1.35 10.03 6.65
C TRP A 120 -2.68 10.79 6.76
N MET A 121 -2.88 11.79 5.90
CA MET A 121 -4.16 12.51 5.81
C MET A 121 -5.31 11.56 5.45
N ALA A 122 -5.14 10.73 4.42
CA ALA A 122 -6.16 9.75 4.04
C ALA A 122 -6.53 8.82 5.19
N ALA A 123 -5.54 8.29 5.91
CA ALA A 123 -5.73 7.37 7.02
C ALA A 123 -6.45 8.04 8.22
N CYS A 124 -6.19 9.32 8.46
CA CYS A 124 -6.89 10.13 9.46
C CYS A 124 -8.36 10.40 9.10
N LEU A 125 -8.69 10.53 7.81
CA LEU A 125 -10.04 10.81 7.34
C LEU A 125 -10.99 9.61 7.40
N VAL A 126 -10.45 8.38 7.45
CA VAL A 126 -11.26 7.15 7.53
C VAL A 126 -12.16 7.17 8.77
N ARG A 127 -13.41 6.73 8.59
CA ARG A 127 -14.44 6.66 9.65
C ARG A 127 -14.84 5.20 9.92
N PRO A 128 -15.38 4.88 11.12
CA PRO A 128 -15.68 5.75 12.27
C PRO A 128 -14.45 6.15 13.09
N ARG A 129 -13.30 5.52 12.85
CA ARG A 129 -12.02 5.85 13.49
C ARG A 129 -10.92 5.87 12.43
N ALA A 130 -9.98 6.78 12.59
CA ALA A 130 -8.75 6.81 11.82
C ALA A 130 -8.03 5.46 11.91
N ARG A 131 -7.31 5.11 10.84
CA ARG A 131 -6.49 3.90 10.79
C ARG A 131 -5.03 4.26 11.03
N PRO A 132 -4.35 3.70 12.04
CA PRO A 132 -2.92 3.91 12.21
C PRO A 132 -2.14 3.45 10.97
N LEU A 133 -1.08 4.18 10.61
CA LEU A 133 -0.15 3.78 9.55
C LEU A 133 1.08 3.10 10.15
N LEU A 134 1.40 1.92 9.64
CA LEU A 134 2.73 1.33 9.74
C LEU A 134 3.46 1.62 8.43
N TYR A 135 4.38 2.58 8.47
CA TYR A 135 5.07 3.07 7.28
C TYR A 135 6.48 2.43 7.18
N TYR A 136 6.73 1.71 6.09
CA TYR A 136 8.02 1.07 5.81
C TYR A 136 8.80 1.89 4.78
N THR A 137 9.92 2.47 5.19
CA THR A 137 10.76 3.36 4.35
C THR A 137 11.72 2.62 3.42
N PHE A 138 11.70 1.28 3.46
CA PHE A 138 12.52 0.40 2.63
C PHE A 138 14.04 0.70 2.75
N GLY A 139 14.51 0.86 3.99
CA GLY A 139 15.93 1.07 4.29
C GLY A 139 16.41 2.53 4.18
N ASN A 140 15.53 3.47 3.80
CA ASN A 140 15.83 4.89 3.87
C ASN A 140 15.72 5.37 5.33
N ASN A 141 16.85 5.38 6.03
CA ASN A 141 16.93 5.77 7.44
C ASN A 141 16.82 7.29 7.62
N GLU A 142 17.36 8.08 6.70
CA GLU A 142 17.28 9.54 6.77
C GLU A 142 15.82 9.99 6.79
N PHE A 143 15.03 9.51 5.83
CA PHE A 143 13.59 9.77 5.79
C PHE A 143 12.84 9.20 7.00
N ALA A 144 13.28 8.08 7.57
CA ALA A 144 12.65 7.47 8.74
C ALA A 144 12.86 8.26 10.04
N THR A 145 13.91 9.09 10.10
CA THR A 145 14.33 9.83 11.30
C THR A 145 14.21 11.35 11.19
N ALA A 146 13.85 11.86 10.00
CA ALA A 146 13.60 13.27 9.75
C ALA A 146 12.39 13.79 10.53
#